data_AF-A0A2P4PPL2-F1
#
_entry.id   AF-A0A2P4PPL2-F1
#
_cell.length_a   1.000
_cell.length_b   1.000
_cell.length_c   1.000
_cell.angle_alpha   90.00
_cell.angle_beta   90.00
_cell.angle_gamma   90.00
#
_symmetry.space_group_name_H-M   'P 1'
#
loop_
_entity.id
_entity.type
_entity.pdbx_description
1 polymer ?
#
loop_
_entity_poly.entity_id
_entity_poly.type
_entity_poly.pdbx_seq_one_letter_code
_entity_poly.pdbx_strand_id
1 'polypeptide(L)' 'FIHELKMHKTLNSYLRIVPILGISLDESTNECLLITEYANGGNLRQYLKNQENLTWN' A
#
# COMPACT_ATOMS: atom_id res chain seq x y z
N PHE A 1 13.50 -1.27 1.97
CA PHE A 1 12.74 -1.85 3.09
C PHE A 1 12.80 -1.03 4.38
N ILE A 2 13.87 -1.05 5.19
CA ILE A 2 13.87 -0.35 6.51
C ILE A 2 13.65 1.17 6.42
N HIS A 3 14.26 1.83 5.43
CA HIS A 3 14.03 3.27 5.20
C HIS A 3 12.56 3.57 4.88
N GLU A 4 11.96 2.76 4.02
CA GLU A 4 10.56 2.87 3.62
C GLU A 4 9.60 2.65 4.80
N LEU A 5 9.88 1.66 5.67
CA LEU A 5 9.12 1.45 6.91
C LEU A 5 9.20 2.65 7.86
N LYS A 6 10.38 3.26 7.99
CA LYS A 6 10.55 4.48 8.80
C LYS A 6 9.71 5.62 8.24
N MET A 7 9.72 5.81 6.92
CA MET A 7 8.91 6.84 6.28
C MET A 7 7.41 6.57 6.44
N HIS A 8 6.96 5.34 6.24
CA HIS A 8 5.56 4.96 6.42
C HIS A 8 5.09 5.20 7.86
N LYS A 9 5.91 4.88 8.87
CA LYS A 9 5.60 5.14 10.28
C LYS A 9 5.34 6.63 10.54
N THR A 10 6.15 7.52 9.94
CA THR A 10 5.96 8.98 10.07
C THR A 10 4.67 9.46 9.42
N LEU A 11 4.19 8.76 8.38
CA LEU A 11 3.03 9.16 7.60
C LEU A 11 1.75 8.35 7.92
N ASN A 12 1.79 7.43 8.88
CA ASN A 12 0.71 6.49 9.14
C ASN A 12 -0.60 7.14 9.63
N SER A 13 -0.56 8.42 10.03
CA SER A 13 -1.74 9.19 10.44
C SER A 13 -2.48 9.87 9.29
N TYR A 14 -1.93 9.86 8.06
CA TYR A 14 -2.56 10.50 6.91
C TYR A 14 -3.49 9.55 6.16
N LEU A 15 -4.74 9.97 5.97
CA LEU A 15 -5.81 9.19 5.30
C LEU A 15 -5.51 8.74 3.86
N ARG A 16 -4.49 9.30 3.21
CA ARG A 16 -4.13 9.00 1.80
C ARG A 16 -2.95 8.05 1.66
N ILE A 17 -2.37 7.61 2.77
CA ILE A 17 -1.28 6.64 2.79
C ILE A 17 -1.85 5.30 3.21
N VAL A 18 -1.55 4.24 2.45
CA VAL A 18 -2.00 2.89 2.77
C VAL A 18 -1.43 2.48 4.14
N PRO A 19 -2.26 2.16 5.14
CA PRO A 19 -1.79 1.76 6.45
C PRO A 19 -1.01 0.45 6.41
N ILE A 20 0.05 0.38 7.21
CA ILE A 20 0.71 -0.88 7.53
C ILE A 20 -0.04 -1.49 8.73
N LEU A 21 -0.54 -2.70 8.54
CA LEU A 21 -1.29 -3.45 9.56
C LEU A 21 -0.36 -4.35 10.39
N GLY A 22 0.76 -4.78 9.82
CA GLY A 22 1.74 -5.61 10.52
C GLY A 22 2.84 -6.16 9.62
N ILE A 23 3.68 -7.00 10.21
CA ILE A 23 4.75 -7.73 9.52
C ILE A 23 4.59 -9.20 9.88
N SER A 24 4.65 -10.07 8.88
CA SER A 24 4.69 -11.53 9.06
C SER A 24 6.09 -12.02 8.68
N LEU A 25 6.62 -12.93 9.49
CA LEU A 25 7.93 -13.54 9.29
C LEU A 25 7.72 -15.04 9.18
N ASP A 26 8.17 -15.62 8.06
CA ASP A 26 8.24 -17.07 7.89
C ASP A 26 9.69 -17.49 8.09
N GLU A 27 9.97 -18.11 9.24
CA GLU A 27 11.32 -18.59 9.58
C GLU A 27 11.77 -19.77 8.70
N SER A 28 10.82 -20.53 8.13
CA SER A 28 11.12 -21.69 7.29
C SER A 28 11.62 -21.30 5.91
N THR A 29 11.11 -20.19 5.37
CA THR A 29 11.54 -19.62 4.08
C THR A 29 12.49 -18.42 4.24
N ASN A 30 12.66 -17.93 5.47
CA ASN A 30 13.36 -16.70 5.80
C ASN A 30 12.78 -15.48 5.05
N GLU A 31 11.46 -15.47 4.85
CA GLU A 31 10.74 -14.41 4.16
C GLU A 31 10.07 -13.45 5.14
N CYS A 32 10.06 -12.18 4.76
CA CYS A 32 9.40 -11.11 5.49
C CYS A 32 8.31 -10.51 4.61
N LEU A 33 7.07 -10.59 5.07
CA LEU A 33 5.89 -10.10 4.40
C LEU A 33 5.38 -8.86 5.12
N LEU A 34 5.13 -7.80 4.35
CA LEU A 34 4.48 -6.59 4.85
C LEU A 34 2.97 -6.70 4.65
N ILE A 35 2.20 -6.56 5.73
CA ILE A 35 0.74 -6.61 5.68
C ILE A 35 0.22 -5.17 5.63
N THR A 36 -0.52 -4.85 4.57
CA THR A 36 -1.09 -3.50 4.33
C THR A 36 -2.59 -3.58 4.15
N GLU A 37 -3.29 -2.46 4.36
CA GLU A 37 -4.71 -2.37 3.99
C GLU A 37 -4.91 -2.66 2.50
N TYR A 38 -5.98 -3.37 2.17
CA TYR A 38 -6.30 -3.70 0.78
C TYR A 38 -6.81 -2.45 0.04
N ALA A 39 -6.05 -2.01 -0.97
CA ALA A 39 -6.46 -0.91 -1.84
C ALA A 39 -7.54 -1.38 -2.83
N ASN A 40 -8.80 -1.20 -2.44
CA ASN A 40 -9.93 -1.45 -3.33
C ASN A 40 -9.82 -0.58 -4.60
N GLY A 41 -10.04 -1.17 -5.77
CA GLY A 41 -9.82 -0.52 -7.07
C GLY A 41 -8.44 -0.75 -7.68
N GLY A 42 -7.52 -1.43 -6.97
CA GLY A 42 -6.22 -1.82 -7.50
C GLY A 42 -5.26 -0.63 -7.68
N ASN A 43 -4.29 -0.76 -8.58
CA ASN A 43 -3.34 0.34 -8.81
C ASN A 43 -3.90 1.41 -9.75
N LEU A 44 -3.39 2.64 -9.59
CA LEU A 44 -3.80 3.79 -10.37
C LEU A 44 -3.68 3.57 -11.89
N ARG A 45 -2.64 2.87 -12.36
CA ARG A 45 -2.46 2.61 -13.79
C ARG A 45 -3.59 1.75 -14.36
N GLN A 46 -4.02 0.71 -13.64
CA GLN A 46 -5.14 -0.12 -14.04
C GLN A 46 -6.45 0.65 -13.96
N TYR A 47 -6.64 1.43 -12.89
CA TYR A 47 -7.80 2.29 -12.73
C TYR A 47 -7.95 3.26 -13.91
N LEU A 48 -6.88 3.97 -14.27
CA LEU A 48 -6.89 4.94 -15.38
C LEU A 48 -7.09 4.28 -16.75
N LYS A 49 -6.61 3.05 -16.95
CA LYS A 49 -6.86 2.30 -18.20
C LYS A 49 -8.31 1.88 -18.36
N ASN A 50 -9.00 1.62 -17.25
CA ASN A 50 -10.38 1.11 -17.25
C ASN A 50 -11.43 2.23 -17.11
N GLN A 51 -11.01 3.48 -16.93
CA GLN A 51 -11.89 4.63 -16.81
C GLN A 51 -11.94 5.40 -18.14
N GLU A 52 -13.05 5.26 -18.85
CA GLU A 52 -13.27 5.95 -20.13
C GLU A 52 -13.61 7.44 -19.95
N ASN A 53 -14.20 7.82 -18.81
CA ASN A 53 -14.71 9.17 -18.56
C ASN A 53 -14.19 9.73 -17.24
N LEU A 54 -12.97 10.27 -17.27
CA LEU A 54 -12.45 11.09 -16.18
C LEU A 54 -12.99 12.51 -16.32
N THR A 55 -13.78 12.97 -15.35
CA THR A 55 -14.35 14.32 -15.35
C THR A 55 -13.53 15.26 -14.46
N TRP A 56 -13.38 16.52 -14.90
CA TRP A 56 -12.73 17.59 -14.13
C TRP A 56 -13.70 18.38 -13.24
N ASN A 57 -15.01 18.15 -13.42
CA ASN A 57 -16.09 18.86 -12.72
C ASN A 57 -16.18 18.49 -11.24
#